data_AF-A0A3R7YIR9-F1
#
_entry.id   AF-A0A3R7YIR9-F1
#
_cell.length_a   1.000
_cell.length_b   1.000
_cell.length_c   1.000
_cell.angle_alpha   90.00
_cell.angle_beta   90.00
_cell.angle_gamma   90.00
#
_symmetry.space_group_name_H-M   'P 1'
#
loop_
_entity.id
_entity.type
_entity.pdbx_description
1 polymer ?
#
loop_
_entity_poly.entity_id
_entity_poly.type
_entity_poly.pdbx_seq_one_letter_code
_entity_poly.pdbx_strand_id
1 'polypeptide(L)'
;VLECALQTHPNFVIIAEEYGAADKTLLHVVQDIADVVCQRAEMGRNFGTVLIPDALLMHLPNMKILLAELRSVLKEADAKGEMKKAQQDLNDVTDTDSCPPESWGRRLTPWSAALFRSFPKFIRRELLQVDMGEIRFERLETEELLAQMVKEELEYRQSVGRYCGKFQAVTHFFGYQGRSSMPSQFDANLAFAYGHLASILVESGVTGHCCSIRGLCGPVKDWHLGSIPFVTLMKLVPTPQDNPTFAARGGQAGDPKLTNSAKDIRQQRSVMTDLPIIPSAEVNLDGKAYRWMKTAAEQWALEDRFCNPGPIQFTGPAANFFNRELFEEQAEYYDMVCRVERYTNILRQTCTFGVSDSFLKNAYVSLTGLLMLAFHPDELTAKLPALTTGDDDADGEGAAPPGSAFFGRSGEGFGVSLSRFSKREDF
;
A
#
# COMPACT_ATOMS: atom_id res chain seq x y z
N VAL A 1 -5.77 8.06 -4.89
CA VAL A 1 -5.47 9.27 -4.11
C VAL A 1 -4.01 9.67 -4.20
N LEU A 2 -3.07 8.74 -3.97
CA LEU A 2 -1.63 9.01 -4.07
C LEU A 2 -1.24 9.68 -5.40
N GLU A 3 -1.64 9.10 -6.54
CA GLU A 3 -1.42 9.68 -7.86
C GLU A 3 -1.91 11.14 -7.99
N CYS A 4 -3.14 11.41 -7.57
CA CYS A 4 -3.69 12.76 -7.61
C CYS A 4 -2.92 13.73 -6.70
N ALA A 5 -2.47 13.27 -5.54
CA ALA A 5 -1.68 14.08 -4.61
C ALA A 5 -0.34 14.47 -5.23
N LEU A 6 0.35 13.52 -5.87
CA LEU A 6 1.60 13.76 -6.59
C LEU A 6 1.44 14.77 -7.73
N GLN A 7 0.29 14.76 -8.42
CA GLN A 7 0.04 15.66 -9.54
C GLN A 7 -0.43 17.06 -9.13
N THR A 8 -1.17 17.19 -8.02
CA THR A 8 -1.88 18.44 -7.67
C THR A 8 -1.34 19.17 -6.45
N HIS A 9 -0.54 18.51 -5.62
CA HIS A 9 0.03 19.04 -4.38
C HIS A 9 -1.04 19.65 -3.44
N PRO A 10 -2.01 18.86 -2.97
CA PRO A 10 -3.02 19.34 -2.04
C PRO A 10 -2.39 19.69 -0.69
N ASN A 11 -3.07 20.56 0.09
CA ASN A 11 -2.57 20.89 1.43
C ASN A 11 -2.64 19.71 2.39
N PHE A 12 -3.64 18.85 2.26
CA PHE A 12 -3.73 17.65 3.08
C PHE A 12 -4.16 16.46 2.23
N VAL A 13 -3.53 15.32 2.46
CA VAL A 13 -3.84 14.07 1.79
C VAL A 13 -3.91 12.96 2.83
N ILE A 14 -4.97 12.17 2.77
CA ILE A 14 -5.13 11.00 3.61
C ILE A 14 -4.79 9.76 2.79
N ILE A 15 -3.86 8.94 3.30
CA ILE A 15 -3.57 7.62 2.77
C ILE A 15 -4.16 6.59 3.74
N ALA A 16 -5.14 5.81 3.27
CA ALA A 16 -5.92 4.95 4.15
C ALA A 16 -5.05 3.86 4.80
N GLU A 17 -4.08 3.35 4.05
CA GLU A 17 -3.08 2.37 4.47
C GLU A 17 -2.18 2.89 5.59
N GLU A 18 -1.75 4.17 5.52
CA GLU A 18 -0.94 4.81 6.56
C GLU A 18 -1.73 4.89 7.87
N TYR A 19 -2.98 5.36 7.79
CA TYR A 19 -3.86 5.49 8.96
C TYR A 19 -4.22 4.13 9.56
N GLY A 20 -4.39 3.11 8.72
CA GLY A 20 -4.59 1.72 9.14
C GLY A 20 -3.36 1.11 9.81
N ALA A 21 -2.15 1.38 9.29
CA ALA A 21 -0.90 0.90 9.87
C ALA A 21 -0.54 1.59 11.19
N ALA A 22 -0.97 2.84 11.37
CA ALA A 22 -0.76 3.63 12.58
C ALA A 22 -1.87 3.47 13.63
N ASP A 23 -2.84 2.57 13.42
CA ASP A 23 -4.02 2.38 14.29
C ASP A 23 -4.74 3.70 14.64
N LYS A 24 -4.75 4.65 13.70
CA LYS A 24 -5.41 5.94 13.92
C LYS A 24 -6.92 5.77 13.96
N THR A 25 -7.59 6.55 14.80
CA THR A 25 -9.05 6.56 14.91
C THR A 25 -9.62 7.66 14.01
N LEU A 26 -10.93 7.61 13.76
CA LEU A 26 -11.61 8.67 13.01
C LEU A 26 -11.42 10.06 13.66
N LEU A 27 -11.40 10.12 15.00
CA LEU A 27 -11.15 11.38 15.72
C LEU A 27 -9.74 11.89 15.47
N HIS A 28 -8.74 11.01 15.38
CA HIS A 28 -7.37 11.42 15.02
C HIS A 28 -7.33 12.01 13.59
N VAL A 29 -8.07 11.45 12.63
CA VAL A 29 -8.18 12.02 11.27
C VAL A 29 -8.74 13.44 11.32
N VAL A 30 -9.84 13.63 12.07
CA VAL A 30 -10.49 14.95 12.24
C VAL A 30 -9.55 15.95 12.90
N GLN A 31 -8.82 15.53 13.92
CA GLN A 31 -7.82 16.36 14.61
C GLN A 31 -6.66 16.74 13.70
N ASP A 32 -6.11 15.79 12.93
CA ASP A 32 -5.02 16.06 11.97
C ASP A 32 -5.44 17.12 10.93
N ILE A 33 -6.65 17.01 10.39
CA ILE A 33 -7.20 18.02 9.46
C ILE A 33 -7.37 19.37 10.17
N ALA A 34 -7.98 19.37 11.36
CA ALA A 34 -8.21 20.60 12.12
C ALA A 34 -6.90 21.30 12.53
N ASP A 35 -5.85 20.54 12.81
CA ASP A 35 -4.52 21.07 13.14
C ASP A 35 -3.91 21.82 11.96
N VAL A 36 -3.96 21.24 10.76
CA VAL A 36 -3.47 21.91 9.53
C VAL A 36 -4.30 23.16 9.24
N VAL A 37 -5.63 23.11 9.41
CA VAL A 37 -6.50 24.28 9.23
C VAL A 37 -6.17 25.39 10.23
N CYS A 38 -5.93 25.05 11.51
CA CYS A 38 -5.52 26.03 12.52
C CYS A 38 -4.17 26.68 12.17
N GLN A 39 -3.16 25.89 11.81
CA GLN A 39 -1.83 26.40 11.44
C GLN A 39 -1.90 27.34 10.23
N ARG A 40 -2.71 27.00 9.22
CA ARG A 40 -2.90 27.86 8.05
C ARG A 40 -3.67 29.14 8.39
N ALA A 41 -4.66 29.06 9.29
CA ALA A 41 -5.40 30.22 9.76
C ALA A 41 -4.50 31.21 10.53
N GLU A 42 -3.54 30.73 11.32
CA GLU A 42 -2.52 31.55 11.99
C GLU A 42 -1.65 32.32 10.99
N MET A 43 -1.38 31.73 9.82
CA MET A 43 -0.69 32.40 8.71
C MET A 43 -1.60 33.33 7.88
N GLY A 44 -2.87 33.49 8.27
CA GLY A 44 -3.86 34.28 7.53
C GLY A 44 -4.43 33.58 6.28
N ARG A 45 -4.15 32.29 6.07
CA ARG A 45 -4.62 31.49 4.93
C ARG A 45 -5.84 30.66 5.33
N ASN A 46 -7.03 31.20 5.12
CA ASN A 46 -8.30 30.53 5.45
C ASN A 46 -8.87 29.69 4.29
N PHE A 47 -7.99 29.03 3.52
CA PHE A 47 -8.38 28.17 2.40
C PHE A 47 -7.42 26.99 2.29
N GLY A 48 -7.89 25.91 1.67
CA GLY A 48 -7.06 24.76 1.34
C GLY A 48 -7.87 23.62 0.71
N THR A 49 -7.16 22.59 0.25
CA THR A 49 -7.75 21.40 -0.37
C THR A 49 -7.33 20.15 0.38
N VAL A 50 -8.28 19.24 0.60
CA VAL A 50 -8.05 17.94 1.24
C VAL A 50 -8.41 16.82 0.26
N LEU A 51 -7.52 15.85 0.08
CA LEU A 51 -7.82 14.62 -0.65
C LEU A 51 -8.13 13.48 0.31
N ILE A 52 -9.31 12.88 0.14
CA ILE A 52 -9.84 11.82 1.00
C ILE A 52 -10.03 10.56 0.14
N PRO A 53 -9.54 9.38 0.56
CA PRO A 53 -9.84 8.12 -0.11
C PRO A 53 -11.24 7.64 0.27
N ASP A 54 -12.00 7.19 -0.73
CA ASP A 54 -13.36 6.63 -0.56
C ASP A 54 -13.40 5.51 0.50
N ALA A 55 -12.43 4.58 0.42
CA ALA A 55 -12.34 3.45 1.34
C ALA A 55 -11.74 3.78 2.72
N LEU A 56 -11.57 5.05 3.12
CA LEU A 56 -10.90 5.43 4.39
C LEU A 56 -11.44 4.66 5.60
N LEU A 57 -12.76 4.60 5.73
CA LEU A 57 -13.41 3.98 6.88
C LEU A 57 -13.15 2.47 6.98
N MET A 58 -12.82 1.79 5.87
CA MET A 58 -12.44 0.38 5.93
C MET A 58 -11.07 0.15 6.53
N HIS A 59 -10.17 1.13 6.51
CA HIS A 59 -8.81 0.94 7.06
C HIS A 59 -8.74 1.24 8.56
N LEU A 60 -9.68 2.04 9.09
CA LEU A 60 -9.70 2.42 10.50
C LEU A 60 -10.18 1.25 11.40
N PRO A 61 -9.45 0.92 12.48
CA PRO A 61 -9.76 -0.26 13.31
C PRO A 61 -11.14 -0.17 13.98
N ASN A 62 -11.48 1.00 14.53
CA ASN A 62 -12.78 1.23 15.19
C ASN A 62 -13.97 1.02 14.23
N MET A 63 -13.79 1.41 12.97
CA MET A 63 -14.82 1.27 11.94
C MET A 63 -14.93 -0.18 11.46
N LYS A 64 -13.82 -0.89 11.28
CA LYS A 64 -13.84 -2.33 10.95
C LYS A 64 -14.66 -3.12 11.95
N ILE A 65 -14.46 -2.87 13.25
CA ILE A 65 -15.19 -3.53 14.34
C ILE A 65 -16.67 -3.17 14.28
N LEU A 66 -17.00 -1.88 14.20
CA LEU A 66 -18.39 -1.41 14.10
C LEU A 66 -19.11 -2.03 12.88
N LEU A 67 -18.48 -2.04 11.71
CA LEU A 67 -19.07 -2.59 10.49
C LEU A 67 -19.27 -4.10 10.57
N ALA A 68 -18.36 -4.83 11.20
CA ALA A 68 -18.51 -6.26 11.44
C ALA A 68 -19.67 -6.56 12.40
N GLU A 69 -19.78 -5.79 13.49
CA GLU A 69 -20.87 -5.91 14.45
C GLU A 69 -22.22 -5.56 13.81
N LEU A 70 -22.32 -4.44 13.09
CA LEU A 70 -23.53 -4.03 12.37
C LEU A 70 -23.96 -5.08 11.35
N ARG A 71 -23.02 -5.67 10.61
CA ARG A 71 -23.31 -6.75 9.66
C ARG A 71 -23.88 -7.98 10.37
N SER A 72 -23.29 -8.38 11.50
CA SER A 72 -23.81 -9.52 12.28
C SER A 72 -25.22 -9.24 12.79
N VAL A 73 -25.46 -8.03 13.29
CA VAL A 73 -26.78 -7.60 13.78
C VAL A 73 -27.82 -7.59 12.66
N LEU A 74 -27.49 -7.04 11.49
CA LEU A 74 -28.39 -7.01 10.33
C LEU A 74 -28.69 -8.42 9.80
N LYS A 75 -27.70 -9.33 9.83
CA LYS A 75 -27.89 -10.75 9.49
C LYS A 75 -28.85 -11.48 10.41
N GLU A 76 -28.76 -11.21 11.70
CA GLU A 76 -29.71 -11.76 12.66
C GLU A 76 -31.11 -11.15 12.52
N ALA A 77 -31.20 -9.86 12.20
CA ALA A 77 -32.47 -9.18 11.99
C ALA A 77 -33.19 -9.67 10.72
N ASP A 78 -32.44 -9.91 9.64
CA ASP A 78 -32.95 -10.48 8.39
C ASP A 78 -33.45 -11.91 8.60
N ALA A 79 -32.68 -12.76 9.31
CA ALA A 79 -33.10 -14.11 9.67
C ALA A 79 -34.41 -14.16 10.47
N LYS A 80 -34.71 -13.10 11.22
CA LYS A 80 -35.97 -12.95 11.98
C LYS A 80 -37.08 -12.20 11.23
N GLY A 81 -36.81 -11.66 10.04
CA GLY A 81 -37.75 -10.84 9.27
C GLY A 81 -38.04 -9.47 9.88
N GLU A 82 -37.19 -8.98 10.79
CA GLU A 82 -37.39 -7.74 11.56
C GLU A 82 -36.48 -6.58 11.12
N MET A 83 -36.01 -6.61 9.86
CA MET A 83 -35.00 -5.67 9.35
C MET A 83 -35.40 -4.19 9.48
N LYS A 84 -36.66 -3.86 9.19
CA LYS A 84 -37.16 -2.47 9.31
C LYS A 84 -37.21 -1.98 10.76
N LYS A 85 -37.54 -2.86 11.72
CA LYS A 85 -37.54 -2.53 13.15
C LYS A 85 -36.11 -2.30 13.64
N ALA A 86 -35.18 -3.19 13.24
CA ALA A 86 -33.77 -3.07 13.60
C ALA A 86 -33.14 -1.77 13.07
N GLN A 87 -33.43 -1.39 11.82
CA GLN A 87 -32.94 -0.14 11.24
C GLN A 87 -33.48 1.10 11.98
N GLN A 88 -34.75 1.08 12.37
CA GLN A 88 -35.37 2.20 13.08
C GLN A 88 -34.84 2.32 14.51
N ASP A 89 -34.76 1.20 15.24
CA ASP A 89 -34.22 1.15 16.60
C ASP A 89 -32.76 1.58 16.68
N LEU A 90 -31.94 1.21 15.68
CA LEU A 90 -30.53 1.59 15.61
C LEU A 90 -30.35 3.07 15.25
N ASN A 91 -31.21 3.63 14.40
CA ASN A 91 -31.08 5.03 13.98
C ASN A 91 -31.46 6.02 15.10
N ASP A 92 -32.43 5.66 15.95
CA ASP A 92 -32.96 6.52 17.03
C ASP A 92 -32.19 6.38 18.37
N VAL A 93 -31.04 5.69 18.37
CA VAL A 93 -30.19 5.51 19.56
C VAL A 93 -29.83 6.88 20.17
N THR A 94 -30.48 7.20 21.28
CA THR A 94 -30.32 8.46 22.03
C THR A 94 -29.83 8.23 23.45
N ASP A 95 -30.11 7.09 24.08
CA ASP A 95 -29.50 6.68 25.36
C ASP A 95 -29.53 5.15 25.57
N THR A 96 -28.50 4.59 26.18
CA THR A 96 -28.37 3.13 26.47
C THR A 96 -29.27 2.68 27.62
N ASP A 97 -29.65 3.63 28.49
CA ASP A 97 -30.30 3.37 29.77
C ASP A 97 -31.84 3.34 29.67
N SER A 98 -32.41 3.86 28.57
CA SER A 98 -33.86 3.92 28.33
C SER A 98 -34.37 2.87 27.32
N CYS A 99 -33.49 2.08 26.71
CA CYS A 99 -33.88 1.09 25.70
C CYS A 99 -34.34 -0.25 26.32
N PRO A 100 -35.43 -0.87 25.79
CA PRO A 100 -35.87 -2.21 26.19
C PRO A 100 -34.75 -3.25 26.07
N PRO A 101 -34.74 -4.31 26.91
CA PRO A 101 -33.74 -5.38 26.85
C PRO A 101 -33.71 -6.14 25.50
N GLU A 102 -34.76 -6.02 24.69
CA GLU A 102 -34.86 -6.60 23.33
C GLU A 102 -34.34 -5.68 22.22
N SER A 103 -33.90 -4.46 22.54
CA SER A 103 -33.45 -3.50 21.53
C SER A 103 -32.17 -3.95 20.81
N TRP A 104 -32.16 -3.77 19.50
CA TRP A 104 -31.02 -4.10 18.64
C TRP A 104 -29.74 -3.32 19.01
N GLY A 105 -29.88 -2.15 19.65
CA GLY A 105 -28.78 -1.32 20.13
C GLY A 105 -27.92 -1.94 21.24
N ARG A 106 -28.43 -2.90 22.03
CA ARG A 106 -27.64 -3.62 23.05
C ARG A 106 -26.74 -4.72 22.49
N ARG A 107 -26.94 -5.11 21.23
CA ARG A 107 -26.10 -6.12 20.55
C ARG A 107 -24.76 -5.55 20.09
N LEU A 108 -24.67 -4.22 19.97
CA LEU A 108 -23.43 -3.52 19.71
C LEU A 108 -22.60 -3.42 20.98
N THR A 109 -21.28 -3.47 20.85
CA THR A 109 -20.42 -3.19 22.00
C THR A 109 -20.58 -1.74 22.45
N PRO A 110 -20.36 -1.42 23.75
CA PRO A 110 -20.50 -0.04 24.24
C PRO A 110 -19.65 0.97 23.47
N TRP A 111 -18.48 0.55 23.00
CA TRP A 111 -17.58 1.37 22.18
C TRP A 111 -18.14 1.62 20.78
N SER A 112 -18.58 0.56 20.08
CA SER A 112 -19.24 0.68 18.77
C SER A 112 -20.51 1.52 18.84
N ALA A 113 -21.30 1.37 19.91
CA ALA A 113 -22.51 2.18 20.14
C ALA A 113 -22.16 3.66 20.37
N ALA A 114 -21.11 3.96 21.14
CA ALA A 114 -20.64 5.34 21.34
C ALA A 114 -20.15 5.97 20.03
N LEU A 115 -19.37 5.25 19.24
CA LEU A 115 -18.91 5.69 17.91
C LEU A 115 -20.09 5.91 16.97
N PHE A 116 -21.06 4.99 16.95
CA PHE A 116 -22.25 5.11 16.12
C PHE A 116 -23.10 6.33 16.50
N ARG A 117 -23.17 6.66 17.80
CA ARG A 117 -23.84 7.88 18.30
C ARG A 117 -23.14 9.17 17.89
N SER A 118 -21.81 9.16 17.80
CA SER A 118 -21.06 10.32 17.34
C SER A 118 -21.31 10.65 15.86
N PHE A 119 -21.90 9.72 15.09
CA PHE A 119 -22.21 9.98 13.69
C PHE A 119 -23.45 10.85 13.49
N PRO A 120 -23.41 11.74 12.47
CA PRO A 120 -24.60 12.41 11.96
C PRO A 120 -25.71 11.42 11.58
N LYS A 121 -26.96 11.85 11.69
CA LYS A 121 -28.13 10.99 11.42
C LYS A 121 -28.18 10.46 9.97
N PHE A 122 -27.61 11.19 9.02
CA PHE A 122 -27.59 10.77 7.61
C PHE A 122 -26.64 9.59 7.39
N ILE A 123 -25.40 9.68 7.89
CA ILE A 123 -24.41 8.58 7.86
C ILE A 123 -24.92 7.32 8.56
N ARG A 124 -25.57 7.47 9.72
CA ARG A 124 -26.19 6.32 10.41
C ARG A 124 -27.20 5.61 9.52
N ARG A 125 -28.04 6.36 8.83
CA ARG A 125 -29.04 5.81 7.90
C ARG A 125 -28.37 5.11 6.72
N GLU A 126 -27.34 5.71 6.14
CA GLU A 126 -26.60 5.12 5.02
C GLU A 126 -25.93 3.82 5.41
N LEU A 127 -25.24 3.77 6.55
CA LEU A 127 -24.61 2.55 7.08
C LEU A 127 -25.60 1.42 7.36
N LEU A 128 -26.84 1.75 7.76
CA LEU A 128 -27.90 0.78 8.04
C LEU A 128 -28.64 0.29 6.79
N GLN A 129 -28.59 1.07 5.71
CA GLN A 129 -29.20 0.73 4.41
C GLN A 129 -28.29 -0.16 3.56
N VAL A 130 -27.09 -0.49 4.03
CA VAL A 130 -26.12 -1.28 3.27
C VAL A 130 -26.60 -2.72 3.12
N ASP A 131 -26.74 -3.14 1.86
CA ASP A 131 -27.11 -4.50 1.47
C ASP A 131 -26.09 -5.54 1.98
N MET A 132 -26.65 -6.70 2.35
CA MET A 132 -26.08 -7.79 3.16
C MET A 132 -24.89 -8.57 2.58
N GLY A 133 -24.30 -8.11 1.46
CA GLY A 133 -23.22 -8.81 0.77
C GLY A 133 -21.88 -8.09 0.85
N GLU A 134 -21.85 -6.81 0.49
CA GLU A 134 -20.66 -5.98 0.42
C GLU A 134 -21.07 -4.52 0.68
N ILE A 135 -20.38 -3.85 1.58
CA ILE A 135 -20.62 -2.42 1.80
C ILE A 135 -20.13 -1.67 0.56
N ARG A 136 -21.07 -1.18 -0.26
CA ARG A 136 -20.76 -0.29 -1.39
C ARG A 136 -20.51 1.11 -0.86
N PHE A 137 -19.25 1.40 -0.54
CA PHE A 137 -18.81 2.68 0.01
C PHE A 137 -18.96 3.84 -0.96
N GLU A 138 -19.18 3.59 -2.27
CA GLU A 138 -19.41 4.66 -3.23
C GLU A 138 -20.69 5.47 -2.96
N ARG A 139 -21.55 4.99 -2.06
CA ARG A 139 -22.74 5.70 -1.60
C ARG A 139 -22.54 6.48 -0.29
N LEU A 140 -21.46 6.22 0.43
CA LEU A 140 -21.23 6.81 1.74
C LEU A 140 -20.46 8.11 1.56
N GLU A 141 -21.09 9.22 1.91
CA GLU A 141 -20.53 10.57 1.76
C GLU A 141 -19.50 10.86 2.86
N THR A 142 -18.35 10.18 2.78
CA THR A 142 -17.26 10.24 3.77
C THR A 142 -16.68 11.65 3.91
N GLU A 143 -16.65 12.40 2.80
CA GLU A 143 -16.25 13.80 2.78
C GLU A 143 -17.22 14.72 3.53
N GLU A 144 -18.53 14.45 3.47
CA GLU A 144 -19.53 15.22 4.22
C GLU A 144 -19.47 14.92 5.71
N LEU A 145 -19.29 13.63 6.06
CA LEU A 145 -19.03 13.20 7.42
C LEU A 145 -17.83 13.95 8.03
N LEU A 146 -16.69 13.92 7.35
CA LEU A 146 -15.48 14.57 7.82
C LEU A 146 -15.63 16.10 7.87
N ALA A 147 -16.29 16.71 6.89
CA ALA A 147 -16.55 18.15 6.88
C ALA A 147 -17.37 18.60 8.10
N GLN A 148 -18.42 17.84 8.46
CA GLN A 148 -19.21 18.14 9.65
C GLN A 148 -18.41 17.95 10.95
N MET A 149 -17.69 16.84 11.10
CA MET A 149 -16.90 16.58 12.30
C MET A 149 -15.77 17.59 12.49
N VAL A 150 -15.09 17.99 11.42
CA VAL A 150 -14.04 19.02 11.46
C VAL A 150 -14.65 20.38 11.83
N LYS A 151 -15.85 20.70 11.35
CA LYS A 151 -16.55 21.93 11.73
C LYS A 151 -16.83 21.96 13.24
N GLU A 152 -17.39 20.88 13.80
CA GLU A 152 -17.68 20.76 15.23
C GLU A 152 -16.40 20.86 16.08
N GLU A 153 -15.31 20.22 15.64
CA GLU A 153 -13.99 20.32 16.29
C GLU A 153 -13.40 21.74 16.24
N LEU A 154 -13.54 22.45 15.12
CA LEU A 154 -13.07 23.84 14.98
C LEU A 154 -13.90 24.82 15.81
N GLU A 155 -15.22 24.62 15.92
CA GLU A 155 -16.09 25.40 16.81
C GLU A 155 -15.70 25.19 18.28
N TYR A 156 -15.39 23.95 18.68
CA TYR A 156 -14.85 23.66 20.00
C TYR A 156 -13.52 24.40 20.22
N ARG A 157 -12.57 24.33 19.27
CA ARG A 157 -11.29 25.04 19.36
C ARG A 157 -11.45 26.56 19.38
N GLN A 158 -12.46 27.09 18.71
CA GLN A 158 -12.82 28.51 18.75
C GLN A 158 -13.31 28.92 20.15
N SER A 159 -14.12 28.08 20.81
CA SER A 159 -14.57 28.33 22.19
C SER A 159 -13.42 28.36 23.20
N VAL A 160 -12.35 27.59 22.94
CA VAL A 160 -11.12 27.56 23.74
C VAL A 160 -10.16 28.70 23.34
N GLY A 161 -10.42 29.43 22.25
CA GLY A 161 -9.58 30.52 21.76
C GLY A 161 -8.36 30.09 20.95
N ARG A 162 -8.30 28.83 20.49
CA ARG A 162 -7.21 28.29 19.64
C ARG A 162 -7.45 28.44 18.14
N TYR A 163 -8.64 28.87 17.73
CA TYR A 163 -8.99 29.08 16.33
C TYR A 163 -9.64 30.46 16.14
N CYS A 164 -9.09 31.26 15.22
CA CYS A 164 -9.54 32.62 14.95
C CYS A 164 -10.16 32.78 13.55
N GLY A 165 -10.14 31.72 12.73
CA GLY A 165 -10.63 31.73 11.36
C GLY A 165 -12.13 31.54 11.22
N LYS A 166 -12.60 31.52 9.97
CA LYS A 166 -13.94 31.07 9.60
C LYS A 166 -13.80 29.81 8.74
N PHE A 167 -14.54 28.76 9.10
CA PHE A 167 -14.51 27.50 8.37
C PHE A 167 -15.78 27.33 7.53
N GLN A 168 -15.59 27.11 6.23
CA GLN A 168 -16.65 26.71 5.32
C GLN A 168 -16.08 25.62 4.41
N ALA A 169 -16.68 24.43 4.45
CA ALA A 169 -16.29 23.31 3.63
C ALA A 169 -17.15 23.25 2.36
N VAL A 170 -16.51 22.88 1.25
CA VAL A 170 -17.17 22.48 0.00
C VAL A 170 -16.70 21.08 -0.33
N THR A 171 -17.64 20.16 -0.48
CA THR A 171 -17.40 18.74 -0.72
C THR A 171 -17.55 18.41 -2.20
N HIS A 172 -16.68 17.52 -2.70
CA HIS A 172 -16.71 17.05 -4.08
C HIS A 172 -16.38 15.57 -4.11
N PHE A 173 -17.25 14.79 -4.76
CA PHE A 173 -17.00 13.37 -5.03
C PHE A 173 -16.63 13.17 -6.49
N PHE A 174 -15.40 12.69 -6.73
CA PHE A 174 -14.92 12.40 -8.09
C PHE A 174 -14.71 10.91 -8.32
N GLY A 175 -15.60 10.30 -9.10
CA GLY A 175 -15.56 8.86 -9.39
C GLY A 175 -16.13 8.53 -10.76
N TYR A 176 -17.45 8.58 -10.90
CA TYR A 176 -18.18 8.10 -12.09
C TYR A 176 -17.71 8.74 -13.40
N GLN A 177 -17.48 10.05 -13.41
CA GLN A 177 -17.06 10.82 -14.58
C GLN A 177 -15.69 10.38 -15.14
N GLY A 178 -14.81 9.82 -14.30
CA GLY A 178 -13.49 9.36 -14.75
C GLY A 178 -13.55 7.98 -15.43
N ARG A 179 -14.47 7.10 -14.97
CA ARG A 179 -14.53 5.68 -15.37
C ARG A 179 -14.96 5.45 -16.84
N SER A 180 -15.60 6.43 -17.47
CA SER A 180 -16.06 6.35 -18.86
C SER A 180 -15.59 7.54 -19.70
N SER A 181 -14.48 8.16 -19.28
CA SER A 181 -13.81 9.21 -20.04
C SER A 181 -13.03 8.62 -21.23
N MET A 182 -12.62 9.47 -22.18
CA MET A 182 -11.74 9.02 -23.26
C MET A 182 -10.39 8.58 -22.68
N PRO A 183 -9.88 7.37 -23.02
CA PRO A 183 -8.64 6.86 -22.46
C PRO A 183 -7.45 7.71 -22.92
N SER A 184 -6.44 7.84 -22.06
CA SER A 184 -5.17 8.47 -22.45
C SER A 184 -4.51 7.71 -23.61
N GLN A 185 -3.56 8.33 -24.32
CA GLN A 185 -2.81 7.61 -25.35
C GLN A 185 -2.03 6.42 -24.76
N PHE A 186 -1.54 6.55 -23.52
CA PHE A 186 -0.93 5.47 -22.76
C PHE A 186 -1.90 4.30 -22.56
N ASP A 187 -3.09 4.57 -22.03
CA ASP A 187 -4.11 3.53 -21.78
C ASP A 187 -4.62 2.90 -23.07
N ALA A 188 -4.79 3.69 -24.14
CA ALA A 188 -5.21 3.18 -25.44
C ALA A 188 -4.17 2.19 -26.02
N ASN A 189 -2.88 2.56 -25.97
CA ASN A 189 -1.79 1.69 -26.41
C ASN A 189 -1.67 0.44 -25.53
N LEU A 190 -1.80 0.60 -24.21
CA LEU A 190 -1.72 -0.48 -23.24
C LEU A 190 -2.87 -1.48 -23.41
N ALA A 191 -4.11 -0.99 -23.55
CA ALA A 191 -5.29 -1.82 -23.78
C ALA A 191 -5.20 -2.57 -25.12
N PHE A 192 -4.73 -1.91 -26.17
CA PHE A 192 -4.51 -2.54 -27.47
C PHE A 192 -3.45 -3.66 -27.39
N ALA A 193 -2.33 -3.38 -26.74
CA ALA A 193 -1.26 -4.37 -26.54
C ALA A 193 -1.74 -5.58 -25.71
N TYR A 194 -2.54 -5.35 -24.66
CA TYR A 194 -3.13 -6.44 -23.88
C TYR A 194 -4.10 -7.30 -24.69
N GLY A 195 -4.96 -6.68 -25.51
CA GLY A 195 -5.87 -7.43 -26.40
C GLY A 195 -5.11 -8.26 -27.44
N HIS A 196 -4.05 -7.70 -28.01
CA HIS A 196 -3.20 -8.42 -28.97
C HIS A 196 -2.47 -9.59 -28.31
N LEU A 197 -1.90 -9.38 -27.12
CA LEU A 197 -1.25 -10.42 -26.34
C LEU A 197 -2.21 -11.56 -25.96
N ALA A 198 -3.44 -11.23 -25.58
CA ALA A 198 -4.46 -12.23 -25.28
C ALA A 198 -4.75 -13.12 -26.49
N SER A 199 -4.81 -12.54 -27.70
CA SER A 199 -4.97 -13.31 -28.94
C SER A 199 -3.82 -14.29 -29.17
N ILE A 200 -2.58 -13.87 -28.96
CA ILE A 200 -1.38 -14.71 -29.12
C ILE A 200 -1.40 -15.87 -28.11
N LEU A 201 -1.82 -15.63 -26.86
CA LEU A 201 -1.92 -16.66 -25.84
C LEU A 201 -2.97 -17.72 -26.18
N VAL A 202 -4.13 -17.28 -26.71
CA VAL A 202 -5.20 -18.18 -27.16
C VAL A 202 -4.74 -19.03 -28.35
N GLU A 203 -4.07 -18.43 -29.33
CA GLU A 203 -3.50 -19.16 -30.48
C GLU A 203 -2.44 -20.18 -30.05
N SER A 204 -1.66 -19.84 -29.02
CA SER A 204 -0.65 -20.72 -28.44
C SER A 204 -1.23 -21.82 -27.53
N GLY A 205 -2.55 -21.84 -27.30
CA GLY A 205 -3.22 -22.83 -26.45
C GLY A 205 -2.98 -22.66 -24.94
N VAL A 206 -2.52 -21.49 -24.50
CA VAL A 206 -2.23 -21.20 -23.09
C VAL A 206 -3.52 -20.76 -22.37
N THR A 207 -3.88 -21.45 -21.29
CA THR A 207 -5.07 -21.16 -20.47
C THR A 207 -4.72 -20.84 -19.02
N GLY A 208 -5.61 -20.15 -18.30
CA GLY A 208 -5.42 -19.82 -16.89
C GLY A 208 -4.26 -18.85 -16.61
N HIS A 209 -3.92 -18.00 -17.58
CA HIS A 209 -2.87 -16.99 -17.45
C HIS A 209 -3.44 -15.58 -17.58
N CYS A 210 -2.89 -14.65 -16.80
CA CYS A 210 -3.13 -13.22 -16.92
C CYS A 210 -2.08 -12.60 -17.85
N CYS A 211 -2.51 -11.71 -18.75
CA CYS A 211 -1.58 -10.97 -19.60
C CYS A 211 -0.80 -9.96 -18.76
N SER A 212 0.50 -9.81 -19.01
CA SER A 212 1.36 -8.87 -18.30
C SER A 212 2.31 -8.18 -19.27
N ILE A 213 2.37 -6.85 -19.21
CA ILE A 213 3.30 -6.05 -20.00
C ILE A 213 4.26 -5.35 -19.04
N ARG A 214 5.57 -5.43 -19.33
CA ARG A 214 6.64 -4.79 -18.56
C ARG A 214 7.36 -3.73 -19.40
N GLY A 215 8.09 -2.83 -18.74
CA GLY A 215 8.83 -1.75 -19.42
C GLY A 215 7.96 -0.55 -19.81
N LEU A 216 6.87 -0.32 -19.07
CA LEU A 216 5.86 0.70 -19.38
C LEU A 216 6.37 2.15 -19.39
N CYS A 217 7.49 2.44 -18.71
CA CYS A 217 8.14 3.75 -18.74
C CYS A 217 8.83 4.07 -20.08
N GLY A 218 9.13 3.04 -20.87
CA GLY A 218 9.75 3.17 -22.18
C GLY A 218 8.75 3.44 -23.31
N PRO A 219 9.24 3.71 -24.53
CA PRO A 219 8.38 3.79 -25.70
C PRO A 219 7.73 2.42 -25.97
N VAL A 220 6.53 2.44 -26.58
CA VAL A 220 5.70 1.24 -26.80
C VAL A 220 6.44 0.08 -27.49
N LYS A 221 7.41 0.40 -28.35
CA LYS A 221 8.25 -0.59 -29.04
C LYS A 221 9.16 -1.42 -28.12
N ASP A 222 9.50 -0.89 -26.94
CA ASP A 222 10.40 -1.51 -25.98
C ASP A 222 9.61 -2.24 -24.87
N TRP A 223 8.28 -2.31 -24.99
CA TRP A 223 7.44 -3.01 -24.04
C TRP A 223 7.61 -4.53 -24.17
N HIS A 224 7.82 -5.19 -23.04
CA HIS A 224 7.99 -6.63 -22.96
C HIS A 224 6.65 -7.29 -22.63
N LEU A 225 6.13 -8.04 -23.59
CA LEU A 225 4.89 -8.80 -23.45
C LEU A 225 5.16 -10.17 -22.81
N GLY A 226 4.36 -10.55 -21.82
CA GLY A 226 4.49 -11.84 -21.12
C GLY A 226 3.18 -12.28 -20.47
N SER A 227 3.16 -13.47 -19.88
CA SER A 227 1.98 -13.99 -19.20
C SER A 227 2.35 -14.53 -17.81
N ILE A 228 1.41 -14.40 -16.87
CA ILE A 228 1.58 -14.82 -15.48
C ILE A 228 0.49 -15.84 -15.16
N PRO A 229 0.81 -17.05 -14.67
CA PRO A 229 -0.20 -18.03 -14.29
C PRO A 229 -1.10 -17.47 -13.18
N PHE A 230 -2.42 -17.54 -13.36
CA PHE A 230 -3.40 -16.92 -12.46
C PHE A 230 -3.28 -17.40 -11.01
N VAL A 231 -2.92 -18.67 -10.82
CA VAL A 231 -2.72 -19.30 -9.51
C VAL A 231 -1.61 -18.64 -8.67
N THR A 232 -0.65 -17.96 -9.29
CA THR A 232 0.44 -17.28 -8.56
C THR A 232 0.00 -15.99 -7.88
N LEU A 233 -1.15 -15.44 -8.30
CA LEU A 233 -1.73 -14.21 -7.74
C LEU A 233 -2.73 -14.51 -6.61
N MET A 234 -3.15 -15.77 -6.45
CA MET A 234 -4.18 -16.17 -5.50
C MET A 234 -3.62 -16.39 -4.09
N LYS A 235 -4.41 -16.01 -3.09
CA LYS A 235 -4.21 -16.35 -1.68
C LYS A 235 -5.49 -16.94 -1.12
N LEU A 236 -5.35 -17.92 -0.22
CA LEU A 236 -6.49 -18.45 0.53
C LEU A 236 -6.78 -17.52 1.70
N VAL A 237 -8.02 -17.02 1.77
CA VAL A 237 -8.49 -16.23 2.91
C VAL A 237 -9.52 -17.03 3.69
N PRO A 238 -9.32 -17.22 5.01
CA PRO A 238 -10.31 -17.88 5.84
C PRO A 238 -11.56 -17.01 5.92
N THR A 239 -12.73 -17.62 5.75
CA THR A 239 -14.00 -16.90 5.85
C THR A 239 -14.15 -16.34 7.28
N PRO A 240 -14.53 -15.06 7.49
CA PRO A 240 -14.59 -14.44 8.82
C PRO A 240 -15.62 -15.01 9.80
N GLN A 241 -16.23 -16.16 9.51
CA GLN A 241 -17.37 -16.66 10.26
C GLN A 241 -17.01 -17.23 11.64
N ASP A 242 -15.75 -17.53 11.94
CA ASP A 242 -15.39 -18.09 13.24
C ASP A 242 -14.09 -17.48 13.79
N ASN A 243 -14.18 -16.27 14.32
CA ASN A 243 -13.16 -15.74 15.21
C ASN A 243 -13.38 -16.37 16.60
N PRO A 244 -12.47 -17.23 17.12
CA PRO A 244 -12.70 -17.99 18.35
C PRO A 244 -12.86 -17.11 19.61
N THR A 245 -12.52 -15.83 19.54
CA THR A 245 -12.66 -14.87 20.63
C THR A 245 -14.12 -14.52 20.95
N PHE A 246 -15.06 -14.72 20.01
CA PHE A 246 -16.47 -14.34 20.18
C PHE A 246 -17.44 -15.50 20.49
N ALA A 247 -17.03 -16.76 20.28
CA ALA A 247 -17.87 -17.93 20.56
C ALA A 247 -18.02 -18.26 22.06
N ALA A 248 -17.26 -17.60 22.95
CA ALA A 248 -17.20 -17.94 24.37
C ALA A 248 -18.31 -17.31 25.26
N ARG A 249 -19.30 -16.59 24.70
CA ARG A 249 -20.28 -15.84 25.51
C ARG A 249 -21.76 -16.26 25.35
N GLY A 250 -22.04 -17.39 24.71
CA GLY A 250 -23.40 -17.91 24.54
C GLY A 250 -23.55 -19.35 25.00
N GLY A 251 -23.36 -19.64 26.29
CA GLY A 251 -23.60 -20.97 26.85
C GLY A 251 -23.91 -20.88 28.33
N GLN A 252 -25.20 -20.97 28.68
CA GLN A 252 -25.64 -21.18 30.05
C GLN A 252 -25.08 -22.49 30.61
N ALA A 253 -24.76 -22.47 31.89
CA ALA A 253 -24.23 -23.59 32.65
C ALA A 253 -25.10 -24.85 32.55
N GLY A 254 -24.47 -25.98 32.18
CA GLY A 254 -25.06 -27.32 32.22
C GLY A 254 -24.03 -28.41 31.84
N ASP A 255 -23.52 -29.10 32.86
CA ASP A 255 -22.79 -30.39 32.94
C ASP A 255 -21.68 -30.78 31.94
N PRO A 256 -20.49 -31.25 32.43
CA PRO A 256 -19.39 -31.71 31.58
C PRO A 256 -19.45 -33.22 31.33
N LYS A 257 -19.58 -33.63 30.07
CA LYS A 257 -19.05 -34.91 29.59
C LYS A 257 -18.22 -34.66 28.32
N LEU A 258 -16.95 -34.32 28.51
CA LEU A 258 -15.96 -34.32 27.43
C LEU A 258 -15.54 -35.76 27.14
N THR A 259 -15.97 -36.29 26.00
CA THR A 259 -15.26 -37.38 25.32
C THR A 259 -14.46 -36.78 24.17
N ASN A 260 -13.22 -36.35 24.46
CA ASN A 260 -12.30 -35.84 23.45
C ASN A 260 -11.70 -37.02 22.65
N SER A 261 -12.25 -37.32 21.48
CA SER A 261 -11.54 -38.12 20.48
C SER A 261 -10.88 -37.21 19.45
N ALA A 262 -9.59 -37.43 19.18
CA ALA A 262 -8.78 -36.66 18.23
C ALA A 262 -9.31 -36.65 16.78
N LYS A 263 -10.35 -37.43 16.47
CA LYS A 263 -11.08 -37.41 15.19
C LYS A 263 -12.07 -36.24 15.07
N ASP A 264 -12.67 -35.78 16.17
CA ASP A 264 -13.65 -34.70 16.15
C ASP A 264 -12.99 -33.33 15.88
N ILE A 265 -11.75 -33.14 16.32
CA ILE A 265 -10.96 -31.93 16.05
C ILE A 265 -10.61 -31.80 14.55
N ARG A 266 -10.45 -32.93 13.84
CA ARG A 266 -10.23 -32.94 12.38
C ARG A 266 -11.52 -32.74 11.58
N GLN A 267 -12.66 -33.23 12.07
CA GLN A 267 -13.96 -33.03 11.42
C GLN A 267 -14.52 -31.62 11.63
N GLN A 268 -14.29 -30.98 12.78
CA GLN A 268 -14.70 -29.59 12.98
C GLN A 268 -13.89 -28.58 12.14
N ARG A 269 -12.67 -28.92 11.70
CA ARG A 269 -11.93 -28.12 10.71
C ARG A 269 -12.50 -28.20 9.28
N SER A 270 -13.49 -29.06 9.04
CA SER A 270 -13.97 -29.41 7.69
C SER A 270 -15.05 -28.48 7.12
N VAL A 271 -15.37 -27.36 7.76
CA VAL A 271 -16.27 -26.32 7.20
C VAL A 271 -15.62 -24.93 7.26
N MET A 272 -14.30 -24.84 7.16
CA MET A 272 -13.65 -23.62 6.70
C MET A 272 -13.65 -23.69 5.16
N THR A 273 -14.61 -23.05 4.51
CA THR A 273 -14.54 -22.86 3.06
C THR A 273 -13.57 -21.72 2.80
N ASP A 274 -12.28 -22.04 2.78
CA ASP A 274 -11.23 -21.13 2.34
C ASP A 274 -11.52 -20.71 0.90
N LEU A 275 -11.81 -19.43 0.70
CA LEU A 275 -12.05 -18.90 -0.65
C LEU A 275 -10.72 -18.44 -1.24
N PRO A 276 -10.33 -18.93 -2.43
CA PRO A 276 -9.19 -18.39 -3.15
C PRO A 276 -9.56 -17.00 -3.67
N ILE A 277 -8.86 -15.98 -3.19
CA ILE A 277 -9.04 -14.59 -3.62
C ILE A 277 -7.74 -14.04 -4.16
N ILE A 278 -7.82 -13.09 -5.10
CA ILE A 278 -6.68 -12.23 -5.43
C ILE A 278 -6.77 -11.02 -4.49
N PRO A 279 -5.82 -10.84 -3.57
CA PRO A 279 -5.86 -9.69 -2.68
C PRO A 279 -5.71 -8.41 -3.49
N SER A 280 -6.39 -7.34 -3.05
CA SER A 280 -6.13 -6.01 -3.58
C SER A 280 -4.68 -5.62 -3.29
N ALA A 281 -4.03 -4.98 -4.25
CA ALA A 281 -2.71 -4.38 -4.06
C ALA A 281 -2.91 -2.98 -3.47
N GLU A 282 -2.69 -2.86 -2.16
CA GLU A 282 -2.76 -1.59 -1.42
C GLU A 282 -1.51 -0.73 -1.66
N VAL A 283 -1.57 0.55 -1.28
CA VAL A 283 -0.42 1.46 -1.39
C VAL A 283 0.76 0.94 -0.59
N ASN A 284 1.92 0.81 -1.24
CA ASN A 284 3.15 0.42 -0.57
C ASN A 284 3.76 1.60 0.20
N LEU A 285 3.71 1.55 1.53
CA LEU A 285 4.27 2.59 2.41
C LEU A 285 5.81 2.66 2.37
N ASP A 286 6.47 1.63 1.82
CA ASP A 286 7.91 1.64 1.52
C ASP A 286 8.23 2.03 0.08
N GLY A 287 7.22 2.27 -0.74
CA GLY A 287 7.35 2.67 -2.14
C GLY A 287 8.05 4.01 -2.30
N LYS A 288 8.71 4.19 -3.46
CA LYS A 288 9.38 5.45 -3.81
C LYS A 288 8.38 6.59 -3.93
N ALA A 289 7.23 6.33 -4.56
CA ALA A 289 6.17 7.33 -4.77
C ALA A 289 5.60 7.84 -3.44
N TYR A 290 5.31 6.94 -2.50
CA TYR A 290 4.80 7.31 -1.18
C TYR A 290 5.83 8.12 -0.38
N ARG A 291 7.10 7.69 -0.35
CA ARG A 291 8.17 8.41 0.37
C ARG A 291 8.41 9.81 -0.19
N TRP A 292 8.36 9.96 -1.51
CA TRP A 292 8.46 11.26 -2.15
C TRP A 292 7.29 12.17 -1.75
N MET A 293 6.06 11.66 -1.82
CA MET A 293 4.86 12.38 -1.38
C MET A 293 4.99 12.80 0.09
N LYS A 294 5.41 11.90 0.98
CA LYS A 294 5.52 12.19 2.41
C LYS A 294 6.52 13.31 2.70
N THR A 295 7.66 13.30 1.99
CA THR A 295 8.70 14.33 2.13
C THR A 295 8.19 15.71 1.66
N ALA A 296 7.37 15.71 0.61
CA ALA A 296 6.83 16.94 0.03
C ALA A 296 5.57 17.45 0.77
N ALA A 297 4.80 16.56 1.41
CA ALA A 297 3.53 16.86 2.06
C ALA A 297 3.64 17.90 3.18
N GLU A 298 4.74 17.89 3.94
CA GLU A 298 5.00 18.91 4.99
C GLU A 298 5.05 20.32 4.41
N GLN A 299 5.65 20.47 3.23
CA GLN A 299 5.71 21.75 2.52
C GLN A 299 4.34 22.11 1.93
N TRP A 300 3.63 21.14 1.34
CA TRP A 300 2.31 21.38 0.73
C TRP A 300 1.24 21.79 1.76
N ALA A 301 1.35 21.31 3.00
CA ALA A 301 0.43 21.66 4.07
C ALA A 301 0.43 23.16 4.37
N LEU A 302 1.62 23.75 4.47
CA LEU A 302 1.77 25.15 4.87
C LEU A 302 1.87 26.09 3.66
N GLU A 303 2.55 25.68 2.59
CA GLU A 303 2.80 26.48 1.39
C GLU A 303 1.79 26.18 0.27
N ASP A 304 1.39 27.22 -0.48
CA ASP A 304 0.46 27.10 -1.59
C ASP A 304 1.20 26.70 -2.88
N ARG A 305 1.61 25.42 -2.99
CA ARG A 305 2.35 24.86 -4.12
C ARG A 305 1.49 24.03 -5.08
N PHE A 306 0.23 24.40 -5.25
CA PHE A 306 -0.71 23.68 -6.10
C PHE A 306 -0.17 23.55 -7.53
N CYS A 307 -0.37 22.37 -8.10
CA CYS A 307 -0.06 22.08 -9.49
C CYS A 307 -1.35 21.79 -10.25
N ASN A 308 -1.46 22.34 -11.47
CA ASN A 308 -2.59 22.08 -12.36
C ASN A 308 -2.09 21.25 -13.55
N PRO A 309 -2.38 19.93 -13.60
CA PRO A 309 -1.93 19.06 -14.68
C PRO A 309 -2.61 19.35 -16.02
N GLY A 310 -3.72 20.09 -16.04
CA GLY A 310 -4.50 20.35 -17.23
C GLY A 310 -5.28 19.12 -17.75
N PRO A 311 -6.02 19.27 -18.86
CA PRO A 311 -6.77 18.17 -19.47
C PRO A 311 -5.88 17.22 -20.25
N ILE A 312 -6.30 15.96 -20.37
CA ILE A 312 -5.65 14.94 -21.21
C ILE A 312 -5.48 15.47 -22.64
N GLN A 313 -4.25 15.42 -23.14
CA GLN A 313 -3.92 15.80 -24.51
C GLN A 313 -3.79 14.54 -25.38
N PHE A 314 -4.26 14.63 -26.63
CA PHE A 314 -4.13 13.55 -27.63
C PHE A 314 -3.13 13.87 -28.73
N THR A 315 -2.58 15.10 -28.71
CA THR A 315 -1.60 15.57 -29.69
C THR A 315 -0.49 16.34 -28.97
N GLY A 316 0.69 16.39 -29.58
CA GLY A 316 1.85 17.07 -29.02
C GLY A 316 2.57 16.28 -27.92
N PRO A 317 3.58 16.90 -27.27
CA PRO A 317 4.45 16.20 -26.31
C PRO A 317 3.72 15.64 -25.09
N ALA A 318 2.70 16.36 -24.60
CA ALA A 318 1.92 15.98 -23.41
C ALA A 318 1.04 14.74 -23.63
N ALA A 319 0.82 14.32 -24.88
CA ALA A 319 0.03 13.12 -25.17
C ALA A 319 0.73 11.82 -24.70
N ASN A 320 2.06 11.86 -24.57
CA ASN A 320 2.86 10.73 -24.09
C ASN A 320 3.05 10.72 -22.58
N PHE A 321 2.38 11.61 -21.84
CA PHE A 321 2.45 11.59 -20.38
C PHE A 321 1.72 10.37 -19.84
N PHE A 322 2.34 9.73 -18.85
CA PHE A 322 1.79 8.60 -18.11
C PHE A 322 1.82 8.91 -16.61
N ASN A 323 1.24 8.02 -15.81
CA ASN A 323 1.05 8.23 -14.38
C ASN A 323 2.35 8.56 -13.64
N ARG A 324 2.28 9.51 -12.71
CA ARG A 324 3.41 9.96 -11.91
C ARG A 324 3.90 8.88 -10.96
N GLU A 325 2.99 8.09 -10.39
CA GLU A 325 3.32 6.94 -9.55
C GLU A 325 4.15 5.91 -10.31
N LEU A 326 3.75 5.57 -11.55
CA LEU A 326 4.52 4.66 -12.40
C LEU A 326 5.93 5.21 -12.69
N PHE A 327 6.03 6.52 -12.93
CA PHE A 327 7.31 7.19 -13.13
C PHE A 327 8.20 7.09 -11.89
N GLU A 328 7.71 7.49 -10.71
CA GLU A 328 8.52 7.48 -9.48
C GLU A 328 8.96 6.07 -9.06
N GLU A 329 8.13 5.05 -9.29
CA GLU A 329 8.45 3.68 -8.94
C GLU A 329 9.45 3.03 -9.92
N GLN A 330 9.26 3.22 -11.23
CA GLN A 330 9.91 2.39 -12.26
C GLN A 330 10.85 3.14 -13.20
N ALA A 331 10.79 4.47 -13.30
CA ALA A 331 11.59 5.22 -14.29
C ALA A 331 13.10 5.07 -14.05
N GLU A 332 13.53 5.15 -12.79
CA GLU A 332 14.94 4.99 -12.43
C GLU A 332 15.45 3.58 -12.78
N TYR A 333 14.64 2.55 -12.50
CA TYR A 333 14.97 1.17 -12.82
C TYR A 333 15.07 0.98 -14.34
N TYR A 334 14.12 1.52 -15.10
CA TYR A 334 14.13 1.47 -16.55
C TYR A 334 15.36 2.18 -17.14
N ASP A 335 15.70 3.37 -16.66
CA ASP A 335 16.88 4.11 -17.10
C ASP A 335 18.17 3.34 -16.78
N MET A 336 18.27 2.71 -15.60
CA MET A 336 19.39 1.82 -15.27
C MET A 336 19.53 0.67 -16.28
N VAL A 337 18.44 -0.01 -16.63
CA VAL A 337 18.44 -1.11 -17.61
C VAL A 337 18.93 -0.60 -18.98
N CYS A 338 18.40 0.51 -19.47
CA CYS A 338 18.81 1.10 -20.74
C CYS A 338 20.30 1.51 -20.73
N ARG A 339 20.80 2.07 -19.62
CA ARG A 339 22.22 2.43 -19.48
C ARG A 339 23.12 1.20 -19.50
N VAL A 340 22.75 0.13 -18.80
CA VAL A 340 23.51 -1.13 -18.81
C VAL A 340 23.60 -1.69 -20.22
N GLU A 341 22.50 -1.74 -20.97
CA GLU A 341 22.50 -2.20 -22.36
C GLU A 341 23.39 -1.33 -23.27
N ARG A 342 23.36 -0.01 -23.10
CA ARG A 342 24.25 0.89 -23.85
C ARG A 342 25.72 0.64 -23.51
N TYR A 343 26.05 0.47 -22.23
CA TYR A 343 27.42 0.21 -21.81
C TYR A 343 27.94 -1.14 -22.30
N THR A 344 27.13 -2.20 -22.31
CA THR A 344 27.55 -3.50 -22.85
C THR A 344 27.77 -3.43 -24.36
N ASN A 345 26.95 -2.68 -25.09
CA ASN A 345 27.15 -2.45 -26.52
C ASN A 345 28.42 -1.65 -26.82
N ILE A 346 28.70 -0.60 -26.04
CA ILE A 346 29.96 0.16 -26.14
C ILE A 346 31.14 -0.76 -25.84
N LEU A 347 31.09 -1.52 -24.73
CA LEU A 347 32.15 -2.46 -24.37
C LEU A 347 32.39 -3.50 -25.47
N ARG A 348 31.33 -4.03 -26.08
CA ARG A 348 31.41 -4.96 -27.21
C ARG A 348 32.11 -4.33 -28.42
N GLN A 349 31.83 -3.06 -28.72
CA GLN A 349 32.46 -2.34 -29.83
C GLN A 349 33.91 -1.92 -29.52
N THR A 350 34.22 -1.62 -28.27
CA THR A 350 35.58 -1.21 -27.87
C THR A 350 36.51 -2.38 -27.67
N CYS A 351 36.03 -3.56 -27.24
CA CYS A 351 36.84 -4.75 -27.01
C CYS A 351 37.09 -5.54 -28.31
N THR A 352 37.59 -4.87 -29.34
CA THR A 352 38.00 -5.49 -30.62
C THR A 352 39.50 -5.75 -30.69
N PHE A 353 39.98 -6.40 -31.75
CA PHE A 353 41.39 -6.65 -31.96
C PHE A 353 42.18 -5.31 -32.02
N GLY A 354 43.28 -5.20 -31.24
CA GLY A 354 44.13 -4.00 -31.18
C GLY A 354 44.03 -3.16 -29.89
N VAL A 355 43.26 -3.61 -28.90
CA VAL A 355 43.06 -2.90 -27.61
C VAL A 355 44.17 -3.25 -26.61
N SER A 356 44.46 -2.34 -25.68
CA SER A 356 45.43 -2.57 -24.60
C SER A 356 45.02 -3.76 -23.72
N ASP A 357 45.98 -4.65 -23.44
CA ASP A 357 45.81 -5.84 -22.62
C ASP A 357 45.27 -5.54 -21.21
N SER A 358 45.67 -4.43 -20.59
CA SER A 358 45.19 -4.01 -19.26
C SER A 358 43.70 -3.69 -19.24
N PHE A 359 43.20 -2.94 -20.23
CA PHE A 359 41.78 -2.63 -20.36
C PHE A 359 40.95 -3.90 -20.60
N LEU A 360 41.41 -4.79 -21.50
CA LEU A 360 40.70 -6.02 -21.81
C LEU A 360 40.64 -6.97 -20.60
N LYS A 361 41.72 -7.09 -19.83
CA LYS A 361 41.75 -7.87 -18.58
C LYS A 361 40.76 -7.32 -17.55
N ASN A 362 40.71 -6.00 -17.36
CA ASN A 362 39.75 -5.38 -16.43
C ASN A 362 38.31 -5.62 -16.88
N ALA A 363 37.99 -5.40 -18.15
CA ALA A 363 36.66 -5.66 -18.70
C ALA A 363 36.26 -7.13 -18.55
N TYR A 364 37.18 -8.05 -18.83
CA TYR A 364 36.97 -9.49 -18.65
C TYR A 364 36.66 -9.85 -17.20
N VAL A 365 37.51 -9.45 -16.24
CA VAL A 365 37.32 -9.75 -14.82
C VAL A 365 36.02 -9.15 -14.28
N SER A 366 35.69 -7.91 -14.63
CA SER A 366 34.45 -7.26 -14.17
C SER A 366 33.19 -7.95 -14.73
N LEU A 367 33.16 -8.27 -16.02
CA LEU A 367 32.02 -8.95 -16.63
C LEU A 367 31.88 -10.40 -16.14
N THR A 368 32.98 -11.12 -16.01
CA THR A 368 32.97 -12.47 -15.42
C THR A 368 32.47 -12.44 -13.98
N GLY A 369 32.91 -11.47 -13.16
CA GLY A 369 32.40 -11.30 -11.79
C GLY A 369 30.88 -11.07 -11.73
N LEU A 370 30.35 -10.23 -12.62
CA LEU A 370 28.90 -10.00 -12.73
C LEU A 370 28.13 -11.26 -13.16
N LEU A 371 28.66 -12.00 -14.14
CA LEU A 371 28.04 -13.26 -14.59
C LEU A 371 28.05 -14.33 -13.49
N MET A 372 29.14 -14.42 -12.72
CA MET A 372 29.22 -15.32 -11.57
C MET A 372 28.18 -14.98 -10.50
N LEU A 373 27.97 -13.70 -10.20
CA LEU A 373 26.91 -13.26 -9.29
C LEU A 373 25.51 -13.63 -9.80
N ALA A 374 25.28 -13.54 -11.11
CA ALA A 374 23.97 -13.81 -11.71
C ALA A 374 23.62 -15.30 -11.77
N PHE A 375 24.59 -16.16 -12.12
CA PHE A 375 24.35 -17.58 -12.38
C PHE A 375 24.81 -18.52 -11.25
N HIS A 376 25.73 -18.07 -10.39
CA HIS A 376 26.33 -18.85 -9.30
C HIS A 376 26.42 -18.06 -7.97
N PRO A 377 25.30 -17.52 -7.44
CA PRO A 377 25.32 -16.72 -6.21
C PRO A 377 25.84 -17.51 -4.99
N ASP A 378 25.59 -18.83 -4.96
CA ASP A 378 25.96 -19.71 -3.84
C ASP A 378 27.45 -20.15 -3.87
N GLU A 379 28.13 -20.07 -5.01
CA GLU A 379 29.56 -20.44 -5.09
C GLU A 379 30.48 -19.36 -4.52
N LEU A 380 30.03 -18.11 -4.50
CA LEU A 380 30.78 -16.98 -3.94
C LEU A 380 30.82 -17.03 -2.42
N THR A 381 29.73 -17.45 -1.76
CA THR A 381 29.67 -17.62 -0.31
C THR A 381 30.37 -18.90 0.15
N ALA A 382 30.35 -19.97 -0.66
CA ALA A 382 31.05 -21.23 -0.36
C ALA A 382 32.60 -21.10 -0.44
N LYS A 383 33.12 -20.09 -1.15
CA LYS A 383 34.57 -19.85 -1.31
C LYS A 383 35.11 -18.71 -0.45
N LEU A 384 34.30 -18.07 0.39
CA LEU A 384 34.82 -17.15 1.40
C LEU A 384 35.44 -17.97 2.55
N PRO A 385 36.74 -17.84 2.87
CA PRO A 385 37.25 -18.39 4.11
C PRO A 385 36.52 -17.71 5.27
N ALA A 386 35.93 -18.50 6.17
CA ALA A 386 35.27 -18.00 7.36
C ALA A 386 36.25 -17.13 8.15
N LEU A 387 35.99 -15.81 8.16
CA LEU A 387 36.65 -14.89 9.08
C LEU A 387 36.00 -15.07 10.45
N THR A 388 36.42 -16.11 11.18
CA THR A 388 36.27 -16.16 12.63
C THR A 388 37.53 -15.57 13.26
N THR A 389 37.35 -14.44 13.93
CA THR A 389 38.27 -13.81 14.88
C THR A 389 38.59 -14.75 16.06
N GLY A 390 39.77 -14.57 16.67
CA GLY A 390 40.35 -15.35 17.79
C GLY A 390 39.48 -15.46 19.05
N ASP A 391 39.86 -16.21 20.08
CA ASP A 391 41.20 -16.49 20.62
C ASP A 391 41.24 -17.85 21.37
N ASP A 392 42.48 -18.30 21.64
CA ASP A 392 42.95 -19.14 22.75
C ASP A 392 42.41 -20.58 22.94
N ASP A 393 43.27 -21.57 22.66
CA ASP A 393 43.91 -22.34 23.74
C ASP A 393 45.10 -23.17 23.23
N ALA A 394 46.14 -23.19 24.07
CA ALA A 394 47.46 -23.77 23.87
C ALA A 394 47.53 -25.28 24.17
N ASP A 395 48.70 -25.85 23.87
CA ASP A 395 49.22 -27.21 24.16
C ASP A 395 48.89 -28.28 23.10
N GLY A 396 49.82 -29.04 22.50
CA GLY A 396 51.27 -29.23 22.64
C GLY A 396 51.67 -30.51 21.87
N GLU A 397 52.91 -30.55 21.36
CA GLU A 397 53.63 -31.71 20.76
C GLU A 397 53.05 -32.35 19.48
N GLY A 398 53.77 -32.67 18.41
CA GLY A 398 55.19 -32.64 18.08
C GLY A 398 55.41 -33.55 16.86
N ALA A 399 56.07 -33.05 15.82
CA ALA A 399 56.91 -33.80 14.85
C ALA A 399 57.19 -32.93 13.61
N ALA A 400 58.46 -32.66 13.36
CA ALA A 400 59.00 -31.91 12.22
C ALA A 400 59.61 -32.90 11.16
N PRO A 401 60.36 -32.44 10.13
CA PRO A 401 59.96 -32.23 8.74
C PRO A 401 60.86 -33.07 7.77
N PRO A 402 61.00 -32.81 6.43
CA PRO A 402 61.68 -31.63 5.81
C PRO A 402 61.06 -31.18 4.45
N GLY A 403 61.41 -30.07 3.76
CA GLY A 403 62.37 -29.00 3.94
C GLY A 403 62.46 -28.07 2.69
N SER A 404 63.02 -26.87 2.91
CA SER A 404 63.65 -25.89 1.99
C SER A 404 62.71 -25.10 1.04
N ALA A 405 62.56 -23.77 1.12
CA ALA A 405 63.50 -22.65 0.84
C ALA A 405 62.77 -21.75 -0.21
N PHE A 406 62.80 -20.41 -0.29
CA PHE A 406 63.61 -19.35 0.28
C PHE A 406 62.88 -17.99 0.08
N PHE A 407 63.37 -16.98 0.78
CA PHE A 407 62.92 -15.58 0.93
C PHE A 407 62.80 -14.71 -0.34
N GLY A 408 61.97 -13.66 -0.25
CA GLY A 408 62.03 -12.47 -1.10
C GLY A 408 61.05 -11.35 -0.67
N ARG A 409 61.48 -10.51 0.27
CA ARG A 409 60.73 -9.42 0.92
C ARG A 409 61.03 -8.07 0.25
N SER A 410 60.03 -7.24 -0.01
CA SER A 410 60.03 -5.75 0.01
C SER A 410 58.64 -5.29 -0.45
N GLY A 411 57.93 -4.35 0.15
CA GLY A 411 58.22 -3.36 1.18
C GLY A 411 57.43 -2.08 0.82
N GLU A 412 56.59 -1.61 1.74
CA GLU A 412 55.99 -0.26 1.82
C GLU A 412 54.90 0.10 0.78
N GLY A 413 53.79 0.77 1.08
CA GLY A 413 53.30 1.46 2.28
C GLY A 413 52.19 2.45 1.88
N PHE A 414 51.28 2.76 2.82
CA PHE A 414 50.24 3.81 2.79
C PHE A 414 49.06 3.62 1.80
N GLY A 415 47.79 3.87 2.12
CA GLY A 415 47.17 4.53 3.27
C GLY A 415 46.04 5.46 2.78
N VAL A 416 44.82 5.21 3.28
CA VAL A 416 43.78 6.21 3.65
C VAL A 416 42.73 6.68 2.61
N SER A 417 41.46 6.60 3.08
CA SER A 417 40.32 7.54 2.94
C SER A 417 39.22 7.31 1.89
N LEU A 418 38.05 6.95 2.42
CA LEU A 418 36.74 7.40 1.95
C LEU A 418 36.69 8.94 1.89
N SER A 419 36.18 9.51 0.80
CA SER A 419 35.34 10.71 0.85
C SER A 419 34.50 10.92 -0.43
N ARG A 420 33.20 11.12 -0.20
CA ARG A 420 32.25 12.05 -0.86
C ARG A 420 32.34 12.28 -2.38
N PHE A 421 31.25 11.99 -3.08
CA PHE A 421 30.72 12.77 -4.23
C PHE A 421 29.19 12.65 -4.21
N SER A 422 28.47 13.60 -3.58
CA SER A 422 27.97 14.88 -4.10
C SER A 422 27.09 14.74 -5.35
N LYS A 423 25.78 14.91 -5.12
CA LYS A 423 24.75 15.28 -6.08
C LYS A 423 25.22 16.41 -7.00
N ARG A 424 24.83 16.33 -8.27
CA ARG A 424 24.64 17.49 -9.13
C ARG A 424 23.34 17.32 -9.90
N GLU A 425 22.41 18.19 -9.55
CA GLU A 425 21.28 18.62 -10.37
C GLU A 425 21.82 19.24 -11.68
N ASP A 426 21.11 19.04 -12.78
CA ASP A 426 20.74 20.08 -13.75
C ASP A 426 20.08 19.46 -15.00
N PHE A 427 18.85 19.95 -15.28
CA PHE A 427 17.95 19.79 -16.44
C PHE A 427 17.13 18.50 -16.62
#